data_AF-A0A1X7QXT4-F1
#
_entry.id   AF-A0A1X7QXT4-F1
#
_cell.length_a   1.000
_cell.length_b   1.000
_cell.length_c   1.000
_cell.angle_alpha   90.00
_cell.angle_beta   90.00
_cell.angle_gamma   90.00
#
_symmetry.space_group_name_H-M   'P 1'
#
loop_
_entity.id
_entity.type
_entity.pdbx_description
1 polymer ?
#
loop_
_entity_poly.entity_id
_entity_poly.type
_entity_poly.pdbx_seq_one_letter_code
_entity_poly.pdbx_strand_id
1 'polypeptide(L)'
;MSQYNSEVMDNVSNKYFNNDKNYRQKEQMIRFFAGTALTLICSRMIHRTMNTLKYKPSIFHSNNNPPKSIYQGEATKALMLSSGLSLGLFSMFIFGGCWIYDISTLKEFSQGMSGFFKRHGLGSQLKETEDPNDSLNDISQLLDDVDE
;
A
#
# COMPACT_ATOMS: atom_id res chain seq x y z
N MET A 1 7.45 13.05 -53.35
CA MET A 1 8.11 11.92 -52.64
C MET A 1 8.47 12.24 -51.19
N SER A 2 9.01 13.41 -50.84
CA SER A 2 9.53 13.70 -49.49
C SER A 2 8.46 13.74 -48.38
N GLN A 3 7.28 14.34 -48.61
CA GLN A 3 6.19 14.38 -47.61
C GLN A 3 5.55 13.02 -47.30
N TYR A 4 5.52 12.12 -48.29
CA TYR A 4 4.95 10.79 -48.10
C TYR A 4 5.81 9.95 -47.13
N ASN A 5 7.12 10.13 -47.17
CA ASN A 5 8.04 9.43 -46.27
C ASN A 5 7.99 9.98 -44.84
N SER A 6 7.71 11.27 -44.63
CA SER A 6 7.53 11.81 -43.28
C SER A 6 6.25 11.31 -42.62
N GLU A 7 5.13 11.28 -43.35
CA GLU A 7 3.87 10.72 -42.81
C GLU A 7 3.99 9.24 -42.47
N VAL A 8 4.69 8.45 -43.29
CA VAL A 8 4.90 7.03 -42.99
C VAL A 8 5.76 6.84 -41.74
N MET A 9 6.81 7.65 -41.57
CA MET A 9 7.68 7.58 -40.39
C MET A 9 6.96 8.03 -39.11
N ASP A 10 6.11 9.06 -39.19
CA ASP A 10 5.32 9.53 -38.06
C ASP A 10 4.30 8.47 -37.61
N ASN A 11 3.62 7.82 -38.55
CA ASN A 11 2.67 6.73 -38.25
C ASN A 11 3.35 5.51 -37.63
N VAL A 12 4.54 5.15 -38.12
CA VAL A 12 5.33 4.04 -37.58
C VAL A 12 5.82 4.36 -36.16
N SER A 13 6.36 5.55 -35.94
CA SER A 13 6.79 6.04 -34.63
C SER A 13 5.63 6.07 -33.62
N ASN A 14 4.47 6.61 -34.03
CA ASN A 14 3.26 6.61 -33.20
C ASN A 14 2.80 5.20 -32.83
N LYS A 15 2.89 4.24 -33.76
CA LYS A 15 2.47 2.87 -33.52
C LYS A 15 3.36 2.17 -32.47
N TYR A 16 4.68 2.36 -32.55
CA TYR A 16 5.61 1.82 -31.54
C TYR A 16 5.41 2.48 -30.17
N PHE A 17 5.30 3.80 -30.14
CA PHE A 17 5.10 4.55 -28.90
C PHE A 17 3.78 4.18 -28.20
N ASN A 18 2.70 4.00 -28.97
CA ASN A 18 1.42 3.53 -28.43
C ASN A 18 1.51 2.09 -27.93
N ASN A 19 2.19 1.19 -28.65
CA ASN A 19 2.36 -0.19 -28.20
C ASN A 19 3.11 -0.30 -26.86
N ASP A 20 4.18 0.48 -26.67
CA ASP A 20 4.92 0.50 -25.40
C ASP A 20 4.11 1.06 -24.24
N LYS A 21 3.35 2.14 -24.46
CA LYS A 21 2.42 2.66 -23.43
C LYS A 21 1.37 1.63 -23.04
N ASN A 22 0.78 0.96 -24.03
CA ASN A 22 -0.25 -0.06 -23.80
C ASN A 22 0.28 -1.28 -23.02
N TYR A 23 1.54 -1.66 -23.21
CA TYR A 23 2.15 -2.77 -22.48
C TYR A 23 2.36 -2.43 -21.00
N ARG A 24 2.91 -1.23 -20.72
CA ARG A 24 3.19 -0.76 -19.35
C ARG A 24 1.92 -0.59 -18.52
N GLN A 25 0.84 -0.11 -19.13
CA GLN A 25 -0.45 0.07 -18.45
C GLN A 25 -1.09 -1.26 -18.07
N LYS A 26 -0.96 -2.31 -18.90
CA LYS A 26 -1.52 -3.64 -18.60
C LYS A 26 -0.84 -4.31 -17.41
N GLU A 27 0.47 -4.13 -17.27
CA GLU A 27 1.22 -4.71 -16.16
C GLU A 27 0.84 -4.07 -14.82
N GLN A 28 0.68 -2.73 -14.81
CA GLN A 28 0.21 -2.00 -13.63
C GLN A 28 -1.25 -2.36 -13.30
N MET A 29 -2.10 -2.51 -14.33
CA MET A 29 -3.50 -2.89 -14.16
C MET A 29 -3.66 -4.28 -13.52
N ILE A 30 -2.82 -5.25 -13.86
CA ILE A 30 -2.86 -6.60 -13.25
C ILE A 30 -2.56 -6.56 -11.75
N ARG A 31 -1.59 -5.73 -11.31
CA ARG A 31 -1.22 -5.62 -9.89
C ARG A 31 -2.34 -4.98 -9.07
N PHE A 32 -2.95 -3.93 -9.61
CA PHE A 32 -4.13 -3.29 -9.01
C PHE A 32 -5.35 -4.24 -8.99
N PHE A 33 -5.58 -4.96 -10.09
CA PHE A 33 -6.66 -5.92 -10.22
C PHE A 33 -6.50 -7.07 -9.23
N ALA A 34 -5.27 -7.56 -9.01
CA ALA A 34 -4.98 -8.60 -8.01
C ALA A 34 -5.31 -8.13 -6.59
N GLY A 35 -4.89 -6.92 -6.19
CA GLY A 35 -5.21 -6.34 -4.88
C GLY A 35 -6.72 -6.12 -4.67
N THR A 36 -7.41 -5.65 -5.71
CA THR A 36 -8.87 -5.46 -5.68
C THR A 36 -9.61 -6.79 -5.61
N ALA A 37 -9.21 -7.78 -6.40
CA ALA A 37 -9.79 -9.12 -6.37
C ALA A 37 -9.62 -9.79 -4.99
N LEU A 38 -8.43 -9.66 -4.39
CA LEU A 38 -8.17 -10.16 -3.03
C LEU A 38 -9.09 -9.47 -2.01
N THR A 39 -9.25 -8.15 -2.09
CA THR A 39 -10.15 -7.38 -1.22
C THR A 39 -11.61 -7.85 -1.37
N LEU A 40 -12.08 -8.09 -2.60
CA LEU A 40 -13.43 -8.60 -2.85
C LEU A 40 -13.63 -10.01 -2.29
N ILE A 41 -12.63 -10.89 -2.43
CA ILE A 41 -12.66 -12.25 -1.87
C ILE A 41 -12.74 -12.17 -0.33
N CYS A 42 -11.88 -11.36 0.30
CA CYS A 42 -11.91 -11.13 1.75
C CYS A 42 -13.27 -10.59 2.21
N SER A 43 -13.81 -9.57 1.54
CA SER A 43 -15.12 -8.99 1.85
C SER A 43 -16.25 -10.03 1.75
N ARG A 44 -16.24 -10.85 0.68
CA ARG A 44 -17.19 -11.95 0.50
C ARG A 44 -17.12 -12.96 1.65
N MET A 45 -15.91 -13.30 2.09
CA MET A 45 -15.70 -14.20 3.22
C MET A 45 -16.17 -13.57 4.54
N ILE A 46 -15.93 -12.28 4.78
CA ILE A 46 -16.46 -11.55 5.97
C ILE A 46 -17.98 -11.62 6.02
N HIS A 47 -18.65 -11.33 4.91
CA HIS A 47 -20.11 -11.40 4.84
C HIS A 47 -20.65 -12.80 5.17
N ARG A 48 -19.97 -13.85 4.69
CA ARG A 48 -20.32 -15.24 5.05
C ARG A 48 -20.11 -15.50 6.54
N THR A 49 -18.96 -15.10 7.08
CA THR A 49 -18.62 -15.25 8.51
C THR A 49 -19.63 -14.53 9.41
N MET A 50 -20.02 -13.29 9.08
CA MET A 50 -21.03 -12.53 9.82
C MET A 50 -22.40 -13.21 9.82
N ASN A 51 -22.79 -13.85 8.72
CA ASN A 51 -24.06 -14.59 8.66
C ASN A 51 -24.04 -15.84 9.54
N THR A 52 -22.89 -16.48 9.74
CA THR A 52 -22.76 -17.66 10.62
C THR A 52 -22.77 -17.31 12.11
N LEU A 53 -22.46 -16.06 12.47
CA LEU A 53 -22.48 -15.57 13.85
C LEU A 53 -23.88 -15.19 14.34
N LYS A 54 -24.91 -15.21 13.47
CA LYS A 54 -26.28 -14.86 13.85
C LYS A 54 -26.86 -15.90 14.79
N TYR A 55 -26.98 -15.56 16.07
CA TYR A 55 -27.69 -16.35 17.06
C TYR A 55 -29.20 -16.24 16.84
N LYS A 56 -29.87 -17.36 16.60
CA LYS A 56 -31.35 -17.43 16.55
C LYS A 56 -31.84 -18.00 17.89
N PRO A 57 -32.38 -17.17 18.81
CA PRO A 57 -32.90 -17.66 20.08
C PRO A 57 -34.07 -18.61 19.82
N SER A 58 -33.99 -19.82 20.37
CA SER A 58 -35.10 -20.77 20.40
C SER A 58 -35.85 -20.59 21.70
N ILE A 59 -37.15 -20.28 21.61
CA ILE A 59 -38.05 -20.04 22.75
C ILE A 59 -38.19 -21.22 23.73
N PHE A 60 -37.71 -22.41 23.36
CA PHE A 60 -37.77 -23.63 24.18
C PHE A 60 -36.39 -24.16 24.61
N HIS A 61 -35.30 -23.46 24.30
CA HIS A 61 -33.99 -23.83 24.82
C HIS A 61 -33.75 -23.09 26.14
N SER A 62 -33.76 -23.83 27.26
CA SER A 62 -33.34 -23.31 28.57
C SER A 62 -31.94 -22.69 28.48
N ASN A 63 -31.72 -21.58 29.20
CA ASN A 63 -30.60 -20.62 29.14
C ASN A 63 -29.17 -21.19 29.45
N ASN A 64 -28.97 -22.50 29.42
CA ASN A 64 -27.76 -23.14 29.93
C ASN A 64 -26.71 -23.45 28.86
N ASN A 65 -27.05 -23.27 27.57
CA ASN A 65 -26.09 -23.48 26.49
C ASN A 65 -25.42 -22.15 26.15
N PRO A 66 -24.12 -21.97 26.46
CA PRO A 66 -23.40 -20.81 25.98
C PRO A 66 -23.53 -20.71 24.45
N PRO A 67 -23.68 -19.50 23.90
CA PRO A 67 -23.69 -19.32 22.45
C PRO A 67 -22.42 -19.95 21.87
N LYS A 68 -22.56 -20.63 20.73
CA LYS A 68 -21.47 -21.39 20.10
C LYS A 68 -20.23 -20.53 19.78
N SER A 69 -20.33 -19.20 19.90
CA SER A 69 -19.30 -18.20 19.57
C SER A 69 -18.19 -18.01 20.61
N ILE A 70 -18.08 -18.85 21.64
CA ILE A 70 -17.01 -18.73 22.66
C ILE A 70 -15.70 -19.38 22.18
N TYR A 71 -15.67 -20.01 21.00
CA TYR A 71 -14.52 -20.77 20.54
C TYR A 71 -13.35 -19.91 20.04
N GLN A 72 -12.13 -20.26 20.48
CA GLN A 72 -10.86 -19.67 20.04
C GLN A 72 -10.70 -19.64 18.50
N GLY A 73 -11.30 -20.62 17.80
CA GLY A 73 -11.28 -20.67 16.34
C GLY A 73 -12.04 -19.54 15.65
N GLU A 74 -13.00 -18.89 16.31
CA GLU A 74 -13.70 -17.73 15.75
C GLU A 74 -12.85 -16.46 15.85
N ALA A 75 -12.12 -16.29 16.95
CA ALA A 75 -11.19 -15.17 17.12
C ALA A 75 -10.05 -15.21 16.10
N THR A 76 -9.44 -16.39 15.88
CA THR A 76 -8.39 -16.55 14.85
C THR A 76 -8.92 -16.24 13.46
N LYS A 77 -10.13 -16.69 13.12
CA LYS A 77 -10.76 -16.40 11.83
C LYS A 77 -11.03 -14.91 11.65
N ALA A 78 -11.56 -14.24 12.66
CA ALA A 78 -11.81 -12.81 12.63
C ALA A 78 -10.51 -12.02 12.39
N LEU A 79 -9.44 -12.34 13.12
CA LEU A 79 -8.13 -11.70 12.97
C LEU A 79 -7.51 -11.95 11.59
N MET A 80 -7.60 -13.17 11.08
CA MET A 80 -7.08 -13.50 9.75
C MET A 80 -7.84 -12.76 8.65
N LEU A 81 -9.17 -12.71 8.74
CA LEU A 81 -10.01 -12.01 7.78
C LEU A 81 -9.80 -10.49 7.81
N SER A 82 -9.69 -9.89 9.00
CA SER A 82 -9.42 -8.46 9.13
C SER A 82 -8.04 -8.11 8.61
N SER A 83 -7.02 -8.89 8.94
CA SER A 83 -5.64 -8.66 8.46
C SER A 83 -5.55 -8.80 6.94
N GLY A 84 -6.21 -9.83 6.37
CA GLY A 84 -6.28 -10.02 4.93
C GLY A 84 -7.01 -8.88 4.21
N LEU A 85 -8.10 -8.39 4.80
CA LEU A 85 -8.82 -7.24 4.24
C LEU A 85 -8.01 -5.95 4.33
N SER A 86 -7.37 -5.67 5.47
CA SER A 86 -6.50 -4.49 5.63
C SER A 86 -5.33 -4.52 4.64
N LEU A 87 -4.69 -5.69 4.46
CA LEU A 87 -3.61 -5.85 3.50
C LEU A 87 -4.09 -5.69 2.05
N GLY A 88 -5.29 -6.21 1.74
CA GLY A 88 -5.93 -6.03 0.44
C GLY A 88 -6.23 -4.57 0.13
N LEU A 89 -6.83 -3.84 1.10
CA LEU A 89 -7.10 -2.41 0.97
C LEU A 89 -5.81 -1.60 0.81
N PHE A 90 -4.79 -1.87 1.62
CA PHE A 90 -3.51 -1.19 1.53
C PHE A 90 -2.82 -1.43 0.18
N SER A 91 -2.83 -2.67 -0.29
CA SER A 91 -2.34 -3.06 -1.62
C SER A 91 -3.11 -2.34 -2.73
N MET A 92 -4.44 -2.36 -2.69
CA MET A 92 -5.31 -1.66 -3.63
C MET A 92 -5.03 -0.15 -3.64
N PHE A 93 -4.80 0.45 -2.47
CA PHE A 93 -4.53 1.88 -2.34
C PHE A 93 -3.17 2.27 -2.94
N ILE A 94 -2.11 1.51 -2.64
CA ILE A 94 -0.77 1.75 -3.20
C ILE A 94 -0.77 1.54 -4.71
N PHE A 95 -1.26 0.40 -5.19
CA PHE A 95 -1.26 0.11 -6.63
C PHE A 95 -2.23 1.02 -7.40
N GLY A 96 -3.35 1.39 -6.80
CA GLY A 96 -4.28 2.38 -7.36
C GLY A 96 -3.65 3.77 -7.43
N GLY A 97 -2.91 4.16 -6.39
CA GLY A 97 -2.11 5.40 -6.38
C GLY A 97 -1.04 5.39 -7.46
N CYS A 98 -0.25 4.31 -7.56
CA CYS A 98 0.76 4.17 -8.62
C CYS A 98 0.16 4.22 -10.03
N TRP A 99 -1.05 3.70 -10.22
CA TRP A 99 -1.75 3.79 -11.51
C TRP A 99 -2.14 5.22 -11.87
N ILE A 100 -2.60 6.03 -10.90
CA ILE A 100 -2.92 7.46 -11.13
C ILE A 100 -1.66 8.27 -11.48
N TYR A 101 -0.52 7.96 -10.86
CA TYR A 101 0.73 8.70 -11.06
C TYR A 101 1.62 8.13 -12.19
N ASP A 102 1.19 7.06 -12.88
CA ASP A 102 1.91 6.36 -13.95
C ASP A 102 3.34 5.93 -13.54
N ILE A 103 3.50 5.55 -12.26
CA ILE A 103 4.78 5.19 -11.65
C ILE A 103 4.97 3.66 -11.77
N SER A 104 5.90 3.24 -12.63
CA SER A 104 6.15 1.81 -12.87
C SER A 104 7.30 1.23 -12.04
N THR A 105 8.19 2.08 -11.51
CA THR A 105 9.43 1.62 -10.86
C THR A 105 9.41 1.91 -9.36
N LEU A 106 9.92 0.97 -8.54
CA LEU A 106 10.05 1.17 -7.08
C LEU A 106 10.88 2.42 -6.72
N LYS A 107 11.86 2.77 -7.56
CA LYS A 107 12.68 3.97 -7.38
C LYS A 107 11.87 5.25 -7.62
N GLU A 108 11.04 5.27 -8.67
CA GLU A 108 10.14 6.39 -8.99
C GLU A 108 9.04 6.54 -7.93
N PHE A 109 8.56 5.41 -7.38
CA PHE A 109 7.59 5.42 -6.28
C PHE A 109 8.19 5.99 -5.00
N SER A 110 9.39 5.56 -4.61
CA SER A 110 10.09 6.12 -3.46
C SER A 110 10.37 7.61 -3.62
N GLN A 111 10.83 8.04 -4.81
CA GLN A 111 11.07 9.45 -5.11
C GLN A 111 9.78 10.28 -5.12
N GLY A 112 8.69 9.78 -5.71
CA GLY A 112 7.38 10.42 -5.71
C GLY A 112 6.77 10.52 -4.32
N MET A 113 6.87 9.45 -3.52
CA MET A 113 6.37 9.41 -2.15
C MET A 113 7.19 10.30 -1.21
N SER A 114 8.51 10.34 -1.36
CA SER A 114 9.38 11.29 -0.65
C SER A 114 9.08 12.73 -1.05
N GLY A 115 8.83 13.01 -2.33
CA GLY A 115 8.39 14.31 -2.82
C GLY A 115 7.02 14.73 -2.24
N PHE A 116 6.07 13.80 -2.15
CA PHE A 116 4.77 14.02 -1.55
C PHE A 116 4.88 14.32 -0.04
N PHE A 117 5.67 13.54 0.70
CA PHE A 117 5.93 13.75 2.13
C PHE A 117 6.63 15.09 2.41
N LYS A 118 7.59 15.48 1.56
CA LYS A 118 8.26 16.78 1.64
C LYS A 118 7.30 17.93 1.39
N ARG A 119 6.40 17.81 0.39
CA ARG A 119 5.37 18.83 0.09
C ARG A 119 4.32 18.99 1.18
N HIS A 120 4.01 17.93 1.91
CA HIS A 120 3.04 17.97 3.01
C HIS A 120 3.64 18.32 4.38
N GLY A 121 4.92 18.71 4.46
CA GLY A 121 5.53 19.20 5.70
C GLY A 121 5.82 18.14 6.76
N LEU A 122 5.70 16.85 6.44
CA LEU A 122 6.09 15.76 7.36
C LEU A 122 7.60 15.43 7.31
N GLY A 123 8.31 15.94 6.30
CA GLY A 123 9.73 15.67 6.09
C GLY A 123 10.70 16.43 7.02
N SER A 124 10.21 17.34 7.87
CA SER A 124 11.04 18.13 8.79
C SER A 124 11.34 17.41 10.11
N GLN A 125 10.66 16.31 10.45
CA GLN A 125 10.81 15.64 11.75
C GLN A 125 11.72 14.39 11.71
N LEU A 126 12.30 14.02 10.57
CA LEU A 126 13.18 12.84 10.44
C LEU A 126 14.64 13.21 10.10
N LYS A 127 15.04 14.43 10.40
CA LYS A 127 16.44 14.87 10.30
C LYS A 127 16.94 15.40 11.65
N GLU A 128 16.67 14.66 12.71
CA GLU A 128 17.24 14.89 14.04
C GLU A 128 17.55 13.53 14.69
N THR A 129 18.34 12.72 13.99
CA THR A 129 19.29 11.84 14.67
C THR A 129 20.65 12.30 14.17
N GLU A 130 21.08 13.38 14.79
CA GLU A 130 22.46 13.69 15.17
C GLU A 130 23.49 12.68 14.65
N ASP A 131 24.38 13.18 13.81
CA ASP A 131 25.68 12.58 13.55
C ASP A 131 26.39 12.44 14.91
N PRO A 132 26.80 11.24 15.37
CA PRO A 132 27.46 11.05 16.67
C PRO A 132 28.84 11.74 16.79
N ASN A 133 29.24 12.50 15.77
CA ASN A 133 30.46 13.28 15.73
C ASN A 133 30.26 14.73 16.24
N ASP A 134 29.04 15.27 16.24
CA ASP A 134 28.78 16.62 16.79
C ASP A 134 28.84 16.60 18.32
N SER A 135 28.27 15.57 18.95
CA SER A 135 28.34 15.38 20.41
C SER A 135 29.76 15.10 20.92
N LEU A 136 30.67 14.60 20.07
CA LEU A 136 32.10 14.43 20.40
C LEU A 136 32.87 15.74 20.37
N ASN A 137 32.54 16.64 19.44
CA ASN A 137 33.15 17.97 19.38
C ASN A 137 32.72 18.84 20.57
N ASP A 138 31.46 18.74 21.00
CA ASP A 138 30.97 19.46 22.17
C ASP A 138 31.64 18.97 23.47
N ILE A 139 31.91 17.65 23.59
CA ILE A 139 32.66 17.10 24.74
C ILE A 139 34.14 17.48 24.68
N SER A 140 34.75 17.51 23.50
CA SER A 140 36.14 17.98 23.34
C SER A 140 36.28 19.47 23.70
N GLN A 141 35.33 20.32 23.29
CA GLN A 141 35.33 21.73 23.69
C GLN A 141 35.16 21.90 25.20
N LEU A 142 34.28 21.12 25.83
CA LEU A 142 34.10 21.16 27.28
C LEU A 142 35.31 20.67 28.09
N LEU A 143 36.15 19.80 27.51
CA LEU A 143 37.39 19.34 28.15
C LEU A 143 38.52 20.33 27.98
N ASP A 144 38.60 21.02 26.83
CA ASP A 144 39.61 22.07 26.61
C ASP A 144 39.37 23.30 27.51
N ASP A 145 38.11 23.61 27.85
CA ASP A 145 37.75 24.73 28.75
C ASP A 145 38.03 24.46 30.25
N VAL A 146 38.36 23.23 30.65
CA VAL A 146 38.60 22.85 32.06
C VAL A 146 40.10 22.86 32.42
N ASP A 147 40.99 22.87 31.42
CA ASP A 147 42.45 22.84 31.60
C ASP A 147 43.14 24.23 31.50
N GLU A 148 42.39 25.34 31.39
CA GLU A 148 42.88 26.74 31.48
C GLU A 148 42.43 27.44 32.78
#